data_AF-G8LY02-F1
#
_entry.id   AF-G8LY02-F1
#
_cell.length_a   1.000
_cell.length_b   1.000
_cell.length_c   1.000
_cell.angle_alpha   90.00
_cell.angle_beta   90.00
_cell.angle_gamma   90.00
#
_symmetry.space_group_name_H-M   'P 1'
#
loop_
_entity.id
_entity.type
_entity.pdbx_description
1 polymer ?
#
loop_
_entity_poly.entity_id
_entity_poly.type
_entity_poly.pdbx_seq_one_letter_code
_entity_poly.pdbx_strand_id
1 'polypeptide(L)'
;MSTSFRMHSKHNNPDEWLCMSNGGTAVFLSVLVLSGSRLAQEKKEKELIIWISEHDDTVRGRGCNGFDIEDIPWDFNNFERERSFILKVIEGAREKLGWETLHYEPNEAFVFSYLDTFKNLIINFDPVYIDKEAYRCWKEEGNDPRFAIPEGFTKCPKHGTLLYFNGCIACNDC
;
A
#
# COMPACT_ATOMS: atom_id res chain seq x y z
N MET A 1 -15.42 -3.14 -13.44
CA MET A 1 -15.39 -2.68 -12.03
C MET A 1 -14.11 -1.89 -11.84
N SER A 2 -14.15 -0.86 -11.01
CA SER A 2 -13.06 0.08 -10.76
C SER A 2 -12.85 0.20 -9.26
N THR A 3 -11.60 0.32 -8.84
CA THR A 3 -11.20 0.50 -7.45
C THR A 3 -10.90 1.97 -7.19
N SER A 4 -11.35 2.49 -6.05
CA SER A 4 -11.11 3.89 -5.66
C SER A 4 -10.31 3.98 -4.36
N PHE A 5 -9.32 4.87 -4.33
CA PHE A 5 -8.59 5.28 -3.14
C PHE A 5 -9.00 6.72 -2.85
N ARG A 6 -9.33 7.07 -1.60
CA ARG A 6 -9.90 8.40 -1.28
C ARG A 6 -9.20 8.98 -0.08
N MET A 7 -9.35 10.29 0.15
CA MET A 7 -8.73 10.91 1.31
C MET A 7 -9.35 10.47 2.63
N HIS A 8 -10.68 10.52 2.73
CA HIS A 8 -11.46 10.08 3.88
C HIS A 8 -12.92 9.80 3.48
N SER A 9 -13.65 9.07 4.33
CA SER A 9 -15.01 8.59 4.09
C SER A 9 -16.06 9.70 3.90
N LYS A 10 -15.81 10.90 4.45
CA LYS A 10 -16.72 12.07 4.42
C LYS A 10 -16.49 13.04 3.25
N HIS A 11 -15.92 12.57 2.16
CA HIS A 11 -15.47 13.47 1.11
C HIS A 11 -16.58 13.93 0.13
N ASN A 12 -16.50 15.19 -0.34
CA ASN A 12 -17.48 15.81 -1.25
C ASN A 12 -16.89 16.30 -2.60
N ASN A 13 -15.58 16.26 -2.79
CA ASN A 13 -14.91 16.73 -4.00
C ASN A 13 -14.42 15.56 -4.91
N PRO A 14 -14.59 15.61 -6.23
CA PRO A 14 -13.99 14.60 -7.11
C PRO A 14 -12.45 14.70 -7.23
N ASP A 15 -11.78 15.72 -6.73
CA ASP A 15 -10.31 15.84 -6.85
C ASP A 15 -9.52 15.07 -5.76
N GLU A 16 -10.20 14.49 -4.76
CA GLU A 16 -9.55 13.74 -3.67
C GLU A 16 -9.75 12.22 -3.77
N TRP A 17 -9.81 11.72 -5.00
CA TRP A 17 -9.84 10.28 -5.27
C TRP A 17 -8.84 9.87 -6.36
N LEU A 18 -8.42 8.61 -6.30
CA LEU A 18 -7.71 7.91 -7.36
C LEU A 18 -8.58 6.73 -7.77
N CYS A 19 -9.06 6.74 -9.02
CA CYS A 19 -9.85 5.65 -9.57
C CYS A 19 -9.03 4.87 -10.61
N MET A 20 -8.99 3.55 -10.45
CA MET A 20 -8.20 2.65 -11.29
C MET A 20 -9.04 1.45 -11.72
N SER A 21 -8.66 0.82 -12.85
CA SER A 21 -9.15 -0.52 -13.16
C SER A 21 -8.54 -1.54 -12.19
N ASN A 22 -9.17 -2.69 -11.97
CA ASN A 22 -8.61 -3.72 -11.07
C ASN A 22 -7.18 -4.11 -11.47
N GLY A 23 -6.91 -4.32 -12.76
CA GLY A 23 -5.56 -4.60 -13.24
C GLY A 23 -4.58 -3.45 -13.02
N GLY A 24 -5.05 -2.19 -13.16
CA GLY A 24 -4.27 -1.01 -12.81
C GLY A 24 -3.94 -0.95 -11.32
N THR A 25 -4.90 -1.25 -10.44
CA THR A 25 -4.70 -1.32 -8.99
C THR A 25 -3.71 -2.41 -8.60
N ALA A 26 -3.82 -3.61 -9.18
CA ALA A 26 -2.88 -4.69 -8.91
C ALA A 26 -1.43 -4.26 -9.24
N VAL A 27 -1.21 -3.70 -10.43
CA VAL A 27 0.12 -3.19 -10.83
C VAL A 27 0.58 -2.06 -9.91
N PHE A 28 -0.30 -1.12 -9.58
CA PHE A 28 -0.01 0.01 -8.69
C PHE A 28 0.43 -0.44 -7.29
N LEU A 29 -0.30 -1.37 -6.67
CA LEU A 29 0.07 -1.93 -5.38
C LEU A 29 1.39 -2.71 -5.46
N SER A 30 1.60 -3.51 -6.51
CA SER A 30 2.86 -4.25 -6.68
C SER A 30 4.08 -3.32 -6.73
N VAL A 31 4.02 -2.21 -7.46
CA VAL A 31 5.16 -1.29 -7.57
C VAL A 31 5.43 -0.53 -6.26
N LEU A 32 4.39 -0.17 -5.51
CA LEU A 32 4.54 0.41 -4.17
C LEU A 32 5.18 -0.57 -3.20
N VAL A 33 4.70 -1.81 -3.17
CA VAL A 33 5.21 -2.86 -2.28
C VAL A 33 6.65 -3.23 -2.65
N LEU A 34 7.00 -3.31 -3.93
CA LEU A 34 8.38 -3.55 -4.38
C LEU A 34 9.36 -2.49 -3.90
N SER A 35 8.99 -1.22 -4.08
CA SER A 35 9.76 -0.07 -3.61
C SER A 35 9.87 -0.05 -2.09
N GLY A 36 8.72 -0.13 -1.41
CA GLY A 36 8.67 -0.02 0.04
C GLY A 36 9.35 -1.16 0.77
N SER A 37 9.25 -2.38 0.25
CA SER A 37 9.95 -3.53 0.85
C SER A 37 11.47 -3.40 0.78
N ARG A 38 12.01 -2.70 -0.22
CA ARG A 38 13.44 -2.42 -0.35
C ARG A 38 13.89 -1.27 0.57
N LEU A 39 13.02 -0.28 0.77
CA LEU A 39 13.33 0.92 1.57
C LEU A 39 13.08 0.73 3.07
N ALA A 40 12.11 -0.10 3.47
CA ALA A 40 11.70 -0.26 4.86
C ALA A 40 12.81 -0.85 5.73
N GLN A 41 13.20 -0.13 6.77
CA GLN A 41 14.19 -0.54 7.77
C GLN A 41 13.52 -0.80 9.11
N GLU A 42 12.64 0.10 9.52
CA GLU A 42 11.97 0.04 10.82
C GLU A 42 10.75 -0.87 10.83
N LYS A 43 10.37 -1.31 12.03
CA LYS A 43 9.18 -2.16 12.20
C LYS A 43 7.92 -1.50 11.62
N LYS A 44 7.69 -0.23 11.92
CA LYS A 44 6.50 0.51 11.49
C LYS A 44 6.47 0.73 9.98
N GLU A 45 7.61 1.01 9.36
CA GLU A 45 7.74 1.09 7.91
C GLU A 45 7.35 -0.24 7.24
N LYS A 46 7.84 -1.36 7.78
CA LYS A 46 7.49 -2.71 7.28
C LYS A 46 6.00 -3.02 7.47
N GLU A 47 5.43 -2.64 8.62
CA GLU A 47 3.99 -2.78 8.90
C GLU A 47 3.14 -2.01 7.88
N LEU A 48 3.51 -0.77 7.53
CA LEU A 48 2.81 0.01 6.51
C LEU A 48 2.84 -0.68 5.13
N ILE A 49 3.98 -1.24 4.73
CA ILE A 49 4.09 -1.96 3.45
C ILE A 49 3.28 -3.26 3.45
N ILE A 50 3.25 -3.98 4.56
CA ILE A 50 2.42 -5.17 4.70
C ILE A 50 0.95 -4.82 4.62
N TRP A 51 0.50 -3.76 5.32
CA TRP A 51 -0.89 -3.29 5.23
C TRP A 51 -1.29 -2.91 3.79
N ILE A 52 -0.40 -2.25 3.03
CA ILE A 52 -0.64 -1.98 1.60
C ILE A 52 -0.75 -3.30 0.81
N SER A 53 0.06 -4.31 1.16
CA SER A 53 0.05 -5.62 0.49
C SER A 53 -1.25 -6.39 0.72
N GLU A 54 -1.90 -6.21 1.87
CA GLU A 54 -3.17 -6.86 2.22
C GLU A 54 -4.37 -6.36 1.39
N HIS A 55 -4.18 -5.28 0.62
CA HIS A 55 -5.16 -4.77 -0.35
C HIS A 55 -5.04 -5.44 -1.73
N ASP A 56 -4.40 -6.61 -1.80
CA ASP A 56 -4.37 -7.45 -2.99
C ASP A 56 -5.77 -7.99 -3.37
N ASP A 57 -6.02 -8.12 -4.68
CA ASP A 57 -7.28 -8.61 -5.28
C ASP A 57 -7.56 -10.06 -4.84
N THR A 58 -6.50 -10.82 -4.55
CA THR A 58 -6.57 -12.20 -4.09
C THR A 58 -7.11 -12.32 -2.65
N VAL A 59 -7.00 -11.26 -1.85
CA VAL A 59 -7.46 -11.20 -0.45
C VAL A 59 -8.81 -10.52 -0.32
N ARG A 60 -8.94 -9.29 -0.85
CA ARG A 60 -10.14 -8.47 -0.68
C ARG A 60 -11.26 -8.87 -1.65
N GLY A 61 -10.93 -9.61 -2.70
CA GLY A 61 -11.82 -9.89 -3.83
C GLY A 61 -11.82 -8.73 -4.82
N ARG A 62 -11.88 -9.07 -6.11
CA ARG A 62 -11.75 -8.11 -7.22
C ARG A 62 -12.68 -6.91 -7.07
N GLY A 63 -12.10 -5.72 -6.92
CA GLY A 63 -12.83 -4.45 -6.82
C GLY A 63 -13.14 -3.99 -5.39
N CYS A 64 -12.65 -4.69 -4.36
CA CYS A 64 -12.78 -4.32 -2.94
C CYS A 64 -11.45 -3.86 -2.32
N ASN A 65 -10.46 -3.59 -3.16
CA ASN A 65 -9.07 -3.30 -2.79
C ASN A 65 -8.79 -1.84 -2.49
N GLY A 66 -9.81 -1.00 -2.67
CA GLY A 66 -9.71 0.42 -2.38
C GLY A 66 -9.65 0.64 -0.89
N PHE A 67 -9.03 1.73 -0.49
CA PHE A 67 -8.98 2.17 0.90
C PHE A 67 -8.94 3.68 0.95
N ASP A 68 -9.33 4.23 2.09
CA ASP A 68 -9.20 5.65 2.34
C ASP A 68 -7.85 5.94 3.02
N ILE A 69 -7.26 7.11 2.79
CA ILE A 69 -5.97 7.49 3.40
C ILE A 69 -6.11 7.55 4.93
N GLU A 70 -7.30 7.86 5.46
CA GLU A 70 -7.60 7.79 6.89
C GLU A 70 -7.49 6.39 7.49
N ASP A 71 -7.68 5.33 6.68
CA ASP A 71 -7.66 3.92 7.11
C ASP A 71 -6.24 3.34 7.16
N ILE A 72 -5.27 3.98 6.51
CA ILE A 72 -3.86 3.58 6.65
C ILE A 72 -3.55 3.59 8.16
N PRO A 73 -2.88 2.56 8.69
CA PRO A 73 -2.68 2.41 10.12
C PRO A 73 -1.59 3.36 10.60
N TRP A 74 -1.82 4.66 10.51
CA TRP A 74 -0.91 5.70 10.96
C TRP A 74 -0.73 5.64 12.47
N ASP A 75 0.48 5.88 12.96
CA ASP A 75 0.66 6.35 14.33
C ASP A 75 0.52 7.87 14.36
N PHE A 76 -0.53 8.37 15.02
CA PHE A 76 -0.81 9.79 15.13
C PHE A 76 0.39 10.61 15.63
N ASN A 77 1.18 10.07 16.58
CA ASN A 77 2.33 10.78 17.14
C ASN A 77 3.55 10.79 16.19
N ASN A 78 3.59 9.86 15.24
CA ASN A 78 4.69 9.70 14.28
C ASN A 78 4.26 9.96 12.83
N PHE A 79 3.06 10.52 12.62
CA PHE A 79 2.44 10.68 11.31
C PHE A 79 3.37 11.32 10.28
N GLU A 80 4.07 12.40 10.62
CA GLU A 80 4.97 13.08 9.69
C GLU A 80 6.13 12.21 9.20
N ARG A 81 6.63 11.34 10.08
CA ARG A 81 7.68 10.40 9.76
C ARG A 81 7.18 9.31 8.82
N GLU A 82 6.00 8.77 9.12
CA GLU A 82 5.36 7.72 8.34
C GLU A 82 4.91 8.24 6.96
N ARG A 83 4.34 9.44 6.91
CA ARG A 83 4.03 10.17 5.68
C ARG A 83 5.28 10.35 4.83
N SER A 84 6.37 10.80 5.43
CA SER A 84 7.65 10.97 4.74
C SER A 84 8.18 9.65 4.18
N PHE A 85 7.99 8.55 4.90
CA PHE A 85 8.33 7.21 4.42
C PHE A 85 7.47 6.83 3.20
N ILE A 86 6.15 6.94 3.28
CA ILE A 86 5.24 6.62 2.15
C ILE A 86 5.58 7.47 0.92
N LEU A 87 5.91 8.76 1.08
CA LEU A 87 6.35 9.60 -0.03
C LEU A 87 7.65 9.09 -0.67
N LYS A 88 8.63 8.63 0.12
CA LYS A 88 9.84 7.99 -0.41
C LYS A 88 9.53 6.69 -1.16
N VAL A 89 8.56 5.91 -0.68
CA VAL A 89 8.11 4.69 -1.37
C VAL A 89 7.54 5.01 -2.75
N ILE A 90 6.72 6.06 -2.83
CA ILE A 90 6.14 6.52 -4.10
C ILE A 90 7.23 6.98 -5.07
N GLU A 91 8.21 7.77 -4.60
CA GLU A 91 9.34 8.18 -5.43
C GLU A 91 10.17 6.98 -5.90
N GLY A 92 10.50 6.04 -5.02
CA GLY A 92 11.21 4.81 -5.41
C GLY A 92 10.43 3.99 -6.44
N ALA A 93 9.09 3.92 -6.32
CA ALA A 93 8.25 3.25 -7.31
C ALA A 93 8.29 3.97 -8.66
N ARG A 94 8.34 5.31 -8.66
CA ARG A 94 8.52 6.13 -9.87
C ARG A 94 9.90 5.94 -10.51
N GLU A 95 10.93 5.77 -9.70
CA GLU A 95 12.30 5.40 -10.11
C GLU A 95 12.43 3.93 -10.52
N LYS A 96 11.30 3.20 -10.57
CA LYS A 96 11.20 1.79 -10.97
C LYS A 96 11.95 0.83 -10.03
N LEU A 97 12.11 1.20 -8.76
CA LEU A 97 12.82 0.40 -7.77
C LEU A 97 12.13 -0.96 -7.60
N GLY A 98 12.82 -2.03 -8.03
CA GLY A 98 12.34 -3.40 -7.91
C GLY A 98 11.58 -3.95 -9.11
N TRP A 99 11.32 -3.13 -10.13
CA TRP A 99 10.56 -3.54 -11.31
C TRP A 99 11.27 -4.62 -12.12
N GLU A 100 12.60 -4.72 -12.02
CA GLU A 100 13.41 -5.75 -12.67
C GLU A 100 13.04 -7.17 -12.24
N THR A 101 12.32 -7.32 -11.13
CA THR A 101 11.87 -8.62 -10.63
C THR A 101 10.50 -9.05 -11.16
N LEU A 102 9.76 -8.15 -11.81
CA LEU A 102 8.43 -8.44 -12.36
C LEU A 102 8.56 -9.30 -13.62
N HIS A 103 7.58 -10.17 -13.84
CA HIS A 103 7.47 -11.01 -15.04
C HIS A 103 6.68 -10.33 -16.18
N TYR A 104 6.29 -9.07 -15.98
CA TYR A 104 5.57 -8.23 -16.91
C TYR A 104 6.17 -6.82 -16.87
N GLU A 105 5.92 -6.04 -17.92
CA GLU A 105 6.32 -4.64 -17.99
C GLU A 105 5.12 -3.75 -17.62
N PRO A 106 5.20 -2.98 -16.52
CA PRO A 106 4.14 -2.03 -16.18
C PRO A 106 3.96 -0.97 -17.26
N ASN A 107 2.73 -0.57 -17.56
CA ASN A 107 2.49 0.57 -18.43
C ASN A 107 2.86 1.87 -17.68
N GLU A 108 4.04 2.39 -17.96
CA GLU A 108 4.62 3.56 -17.26
C GLU A 108 3.71 4.77 -17.27
N ALA A 109 3.07 5.08 -18.40
CA ALA A 109 2.21 6.26 -18.51
C ALA A 109 1.04 6.20 -17.51
N PHE A 110 0.39 5.03 -17.40
CA PHE A 110 -0.68 4.83 -16.42
C PHE A 110 -0.15 4.80 -14.99
N VAL A 111 0.90 4.02 -14.72
CA VAL A 111 1.43 3.87 -13.36
C VAL A 111 1.95 5.18 -12.81
N PHE A 112 2.67 5.98 -13.61
CA PHE A 112 3.16 7.28 -13.17
C PHE A 112 2.02 8.27 -12.90
N SER A 113 0.97 8.26 -13.73
CA SER A 113 -0.23 9.05 -13.43
C SER A 113 -0.87 8.65 -12.10
N TYR A 114 -0.94 7.35 -11.78
CA TYR A 114 -1.50 6.88 -10.51
C TYR A 114 -0.63 7.25 -9.32
N LEU A 115 0.70 7.11 -9.44
CA LEU A 115 1.65 7.51 -8.41
C LEU A 115 1.58 9.03 -8.14
N ASP A 116 1.44 9.86 -9.18
CA ASP A 116 1.29 11.31 -9.04
C ASP A 116 0.02 11.69 -8.29
N THR A 117 -1.12 11.10 -8.65
CA THR A 117 -2.38 11.33 -7.94
C THR A 117 -2.29 10.84 -6.49
N PHE A 118 -1.77 9.64 -6.25
CA PHE A 118 -1.64 9.11 -4.89
C PHE A 118 -0.68 9.94 -4.03
N LYS A 119 0.43 10.42 -4.60
CA LYS A 119 1.34 11.37 -3.93
C LYS A 119 0.61 12.62 -3.50
N ASN A 120 -0.23 13.19 -4.36
CA ASN A 120 -1.03 14.36 -4.02
C ASN A 120 -2.02 14.07 -2.89
N LEU A 121 -2.65 12.90 -2.86
CA LEU A 121 -3.52 12.50 -1.75
C LEU A 121 -2.75 12.45 -0.42
N ILE A 122 -1.57 11.84 -0.41
CA ILE A 122 -0.72 11.72 0.79
C ILE A 122 -0.19 13.09 1.27
N ILE A 123 0.20 13.98 0.33
CA ILE A 123 0.70 15.33 0.67
C ILE A 123 -0.39 16.17 1.32
N ASN A 124 -1.61 16.13 0.77
CA ASN A 124 -2.71 16.98 1.20
C ASN A 124 -3.52 16.40 2.37
N PHE A 125 -3.23 15.16 2.78
CA PHE A 125 -3.94 14.53 3.90
C PHE A 125 -3.65 15.25 5.22
N ASP A 126 -4.73 15.73 5.86
CA ASP A 126 -4.69 16.37 7.17
C ASP A 126 -4.78 15.30 8.27
N PRO A 127 -3.81 15.24 9.20
CA PRO A 127 -3.80 14.25 10.28
C PRO A 127 -5.02 14.33 11.23
N VAL A 128 -5.82 15.41 11.18
CA VAL A 128 -7.10 15.49 11.91
C VAL A 128 -8.08 14.38 11.52
N TYR A 129 -7.95 13.85 10.29
CA TYR A 129 -8.81 12.78 9.77
C TYR A 129 -8.28 11.37 10.06
N ILE A 130 -7.10 11.20 10.66
CA ILE A 130 -6.59 9.87 11.01
C ILE A 130 -7.62 9.13 11.88
N ASP A 131 -8.05 7.95 11.41
CA ASP A 131 -8.80 7.04 12.26
C ASP A 131 -7.86 6.44 13.31
N LYS A 132 -8.03 6.90 14.56
CA LYS A 132 -7.22 6.49 15.70
C LYS A 132 -7.39 5.01 16.04
N GLU A 133 -8.49 4.40 15.60
CA GLU A 133 -8.78 3.00 15.83
C GLU A 133 -8.24 2.10 14.72
N ALA A 134 -8.01 2.62 13.51
CA ALA A 134 -7.57 1.82 12.36
C ALA A 134 -6.30 1.00 12.67
N TYR A 135 -5.29 1.62 13.28
CA TYR A 135 -4.07 0.90 13.64
C TYR A 135 -4.33 -0.18 14.70
N ARG A 136 -5.12 0.12 15.74
CA ARG A 136 -5.46 -0.86 16.80
C ARG A 136 -6.25 -2.03 16.22
N CYS A 137 -7.30 -1.75 15.45
CA CYS A 137 -8.15 -2.75 14.81
C CYS A 137 -7.32 -3.67 13.91
N TRP A 138 -6.46 -3.12 13.06
CA TRP A 138 -5.57 -3.92 12.20
C TRP A 138 -4.61 -4.81 13.02
N LYS A 139 -4.02 -4.29 14.11
CA LYS A 139 -3.19 -5.11 15.00
C LYS A 139 -3.98 -6.23 15.68
N GLU A 140 -5.24 -5.99 16.02
CA GLU A 140 -6.12 -7.00 16.63
C GLU A 140 -6.53 -8.10 15.65
N GLU A 141 -6.80 -7.76 14.38
CA GLU A 141 -7.01 -8.74 13.31
C GLU A 141 -5.81 -9.66 13.15
N GLY A 142 -4.60 -9.12 13.23
CA GLY A 142 -3.35 -9.89 13.19
C GLY A 142 -3.10 -10.82 14.38
N ASN A 143 -3.93 -10.79 15.43
CA ASN A 143 -3.89 -11.80 16.50
C ASN A 143 -4.52 -13.13 16.05
N ASP A 144 -5.35 -13.10 15.00
CA ASP A 144 -5.79 -14.32 14.35
C ASP A 144 -4.62 -14.88 13.51
N PRO A 145 -4.20 -16.14 13.74
CA PRO A 145 -3.09 -16.74 12.98
C PRO A 145 -3.27 -16.72 11.45
N ARG A 146 -4.51 -16.58 10.97
CA ARG A 146 -4.82 -16.50 9.53
C ARG A 146 -4.42 -15.16 8.89
N PHE A 147 -4.33 -14.10 9.68
CA PHE A 147 -4.00 -12.74 9.24
C PHE A 147 -2.70 -12.22 9.87
N ALA A 148 -2.01 -13.07 10.63
CA ALA A 148 -0.79 -12.70 11.33
C ALA A 148 0.32 -12.28 10.38
N ILE A 149 1.04 -11.22 10.74
CA ILE A 149 2.25 -10.78 10.05
C ILE A 149 3.31 -11.88 10.18
N PRO A 150 3.94 -12.34 9.07
CA PRO A 150 5.01 -13.33 9.13
C PRO A 150 6.15 -12.93 10.07
N GLU A 151 6.58 -13.86 10.91
CA GLU A 151 7.63 -13.61 11.90
C GLU A 151 8.93 -13.15 11.21
N GLY A 152 9.55 -12.09 11.77
CA GLY A 152 10.81 -11.56 11.25
C GLY A 152 10.70 -10.71 9.99
N PHE A 153 9.49 -10.44 9.48
CA PHE A 153 9.29 -9.64 8.24
C PHE A 153 10.06 -10.23 7.05
N THR A 154 9.84 -11.52 6.82
CA THR A 154 10.48 -12.26 5.73
C THR A 154 10.13 -11.65 4.37
N LYS A 155 11.03 -11.86 3.40
CA LYS A 155 10.87 -11.35 2.04
C LYS A 155 10.77 -12.48 1.04
N CYS A 156 10.01 -12.26 -0.03
CA CYS A 156 9.99 -13.13 -1.19
C CYS A 156 11.41 -13.24 -1.78
N PRO A 157 11.97 -14.45 -1.93
CA PRO A 157 13.31 -14.63 -2.48
C PRO A 157 13.40 -14.22 -3.95
N LYS A 158 12.28 -14.23 -4.68
CA LYS A 158 12.22 -13.86 -6.11
C LYS A 158 12.03 -12.36 -6.32
N HIS A 159 11.12 -11.72 -5.58
CA HIS A 159 10.73 -10.32 -5.83
C HIS A 159 11.30 -9.32 -4.81
N GLY A 160 11.81 -9.81 -3.68
CA GLY A 160 12.30 -8.96 -2.58
C GLY A 160 11.20 -8.19 -1.85
N THR A 161 9.92 -8.50 -2.09
CA THR A 161 8.78 -7.92 -1.37
C THR A 161 8.68 -8.50 0.03
N LEU A 162 8.25 -7.72 1.01
CA LEU A 162 7.81 -8.23 2.30
C LEU A 162 6.65 -9.21 2.08
N LEU A 163 6.67 -10.31 2.82
CA LEU A 163 5.59 -11.28 2.81
C LEU A 163 4.50 -10.83 3.78
N TYR A 164 3.26 -10.98 3.35
CA TYR A 164 2.07 -10.85 4.18
C TYR A 164 1.38 -12.21 4.29
N PHE A 165 0.25 -12.32 4.99
CA PHE A 165 -0.38 -13.62 5.28
C PHE A 165 -0.77 -14.41 4.02
N ASN A 166 -0.97 -13.74 2.88
CA ASN A 166 -1.27 -14.38 1.59
C ASN A 166 -0.03 -14.42 0.65
N GLY A 167 1.17 -14.32 1.21
CA GLY A 167 2.43 -14.50 0.49
C GLY A 167 2.96 -13.22 -0.15
N CYS A 168 3.32 -13.29 -1.44
CA CYS A 168 3.93 -12.19 -2.18
C CYS A 168 2.94 -11.60 -3.18
N ILE A 169 2.70 -10.29 -3.13
CA ILE A 169 1.78 -9.59 -4.02
C ILE A 169 2.14 -9.70 -5.53
N ALA A 170 3.39 -10.03 -5.86
CA ALA A 170 3.87 -10.07 -7.24
C ALA A 170 3.76 -11.47 -7.90
N CYS A 171 3.81 -12.55 -7.11
CA CYS A 171 3.62 -13.91 -7.64
C CYS A 171 2.40 -14.64 -7.09
N ASN A 172 1.77 -14.16 -6.02
CA ASN A 172 0.67 -14.84 -5.33
C ASN A 172 0.99 -16.29 -4.92
N ASP A 173 2.29 -16.61 -4.84
CA ASP A 173 2.86 -17.89 -4.48
C ASP A 173 4.09 -17.62 -3.60
N CYS A 174 4.10 -18.03 -2.33
CA CYS A 174 5.28 -18.03 -1.46
C CYS A 174 5.14 -19.07 -0.35
#